data_AF-A0A9D8RL31-F1
#
_entry.id   AF-A0A9D8RL31-F1
#
_cell.length_a   1.000
_cell.length_b   1.000
_cell.length_c   1.000
_cell.angle_alpha   90.00
_cell.angle_beta   90.00
_cell.angle_gamma   90.00
#
_symmetry.space_group_name_H-M   'P 1'
#
loop_
_entity.id
_entity.type
_entity.pdbx_description
1 polymer ?
#
loop_
_entity_poly.entity_id
_entity_poly.type
_entity_poly.pdbx_seq_one_letter_code
_entity_poly.pdbx_strand_id
1 'polypeptide(L)'
;LLVIRSKDFSFVMEEKFGVVFQLLDQYRIKTHLINNSAVDLGLCVDASWHIDDLIAALEEEDFIVEKTEDVGLLTIRNYTKELTNKYIHSQQAIIRQVNPESVRAVLKDAKL
;
A
#
# COMPACT_ATOMS: atom_id res chain seq x y z
N LEU A 1 4.06 4.67 -0.69
CA LEU A 1 3.56 3.30 -0.94
C LEU A 1 4.71 2.33 -0.73
N LEU A 2 4.52 1.31 0.08
CA LEU A 2 5.46 0.20 0.24
C LEU A 2 4.90 -1.02 -0.48
N VAL A 3 5.69 -1.69 -1.31
CA VAL A 3 5.36 -3.00 -1.88
C VAL A 3 6.34 -3.99 -1.29
N ILE A 4 5.82 -4.88 -0.46
CA ILE A 4 6.61 -5.83 0.33
C ILE A 4 6.48 -7.19 -0.33
N ARG A 5 7.62 -7.84 -0.56
CA ARG A 5 7.73 -9.15 -1.19
C ARG A 5 8.53 -10.12 -0.30
N SER A 6 8.17 -11.39 -0.18
CA SER A 6 8.95 -12.39 0.58
C SER A 6 9.95 -13.00 -0.38
N LYS A 7 11.22 -13.12 0.01
CA LYS A 7 12.28 -13.65 -0.88
C LYS A 7 12.01 -15.08 -1.36
N ASP A 8 11.26 -15.84 -0.58
CA ASP A 8 10.86 -17.23 -0.86
C ASP A 8 9.43 -17.35 -1.44
N PHE A 9 8.79 -16.22 -1.78
CA PHE A 9 7.41 -16.14 -2.29
C PHE A 9 6.34 -16.76 -1.36
N SER A 10 6.63 -16.90 -0.06
CA SER A 10 5.79 -17.63 0.90
C SER A 10 4.69 -16.83 1.60
N PHE A 11 4.24 -15.67 1.08
CA PHE A 11 3.12 -14.90 1.71
C PHE A 11 1.82 -15.67 1.90
N VAL A 12 1.74 -16.87 1.30
CA VAL A 12 0.71 -17.85 1.60
C VAL A 12 0.64 -18.21 3.10
N MET A 13 1.69 -17.93 3.90
CA MET A 13 1.68 -18.13 5.36
C MET A 13 1.35 -16.84 6.13
N GLU A 14 0.27 -16.91 6.90
CA GLU A 14 -0.24 -15.84 7.79
C GLU A 14 0.83 -15.29 8.76
N GLU A 15 1.83 -16.11 9.13
CA GLU A 15 2.92 -15.74 10.05
C GLU A 15 3.72 -14.53 9.57
N LYS A 16 4.00 -14.43 8.25
CA LYS A 16 4.76 -13.32 7.68
C LYS A 16 4.00 -12.00 7.71
N PHE A 17 2.66 -12.02 7.66
CA PHE A 17 1.87 -10.80 7.88
C PHE A 17 1.98 -10.29 9.30
N GLY A 18 2.02 -11.19 10.28
CA GLY A 18 2.21 -10.83 11.69
C GLY A 18 3.47 -9.98 11.89
N VAL A 19 4.60 -10.41 11.31
CA VAL A 19 5.88 -9.68 11.37
C VAL A 19 5.75 -8.28 10.76
N VAL A 20 5.17 -8.17 9.56
CA VAL A 20 4.98 -6.86 8.89
C VAL A 20 4.15 -5.90 9.75
N PHE A 21 3.02 -6.36 10.29
CA PHE A 21 2.16 -5.51 11.11
C PHE A 21 2.75 -5.17 12.48
N GLN A 22 3.54 -6.07 13.07
CA GLN A 22 4.29 -5.80 14.29
C GLN A 22 5.34 -4.70 14.07
N LEU A 23 6.08 -4.76 12.96
CA LEU A 23 7.07 -3.73 12.64
C LEU A 23 6.39 -2.39 12.33
N LEU A 24 5.28 -2.38 11.58
CA LEU A 24 4.49 -1.16 11.36
C LEU A 24 4.07 -0.50 12.68
N ASP A 25 3.60 -1.29 13.66
CA ASP A 25 3.22 -0.79 14.98
C ASP A 25 4.43 -0.26 15.78
N GLN A 26 5.54 -1.03 15.81
CA GLN A 26 6.77 -0.65 16.49
C GLN A 26 7.32 0.71 16.01
N TYR A 27 7.31 0.94 14.69
CA TYR A 27 7.75 2.20 14.09
C TYR A 27 6.64 3.27 14.00
N ARG A 28 5.45 2.98 14.56
CA ARG A 28 4.27 3.86 14.58
C ARG A 28 3.84 4.33 13.19
N ILE A 29 3.95 3.45 12.20
CA ILE A 29 3.57 3.72 10.82
C ILE A 29 2.11 3.35 10.59
N LYS A 30 1.27 4.37 10.40
CA LYS A 30 -0.14 4.18 10.12
C LYS A 30 -0.34 3.74 8.66
N THR A 31 -1.07 2.64 8.49
CA THR A 31 -1.49 2.13 7.19
C THR A 31 -2.91 2.58 6.87
N HIS A 32 -3.11 3.14 5.68
CA HIS A 32 -4.42 3.58 5.18
C HIS A 32 -5.02 2.61 4.17
N LEU A 33 -4.21 1.95 3.35
CA LEU A 33 -4.66 0.95 2.39
C LEU A 33 -3.78 -0.29 2.47
N ILE A 34 -4.42 -1.46 2.54
CA ILE A 34 -3.77 -2.76 2.39
C ILE A 34 -4.27 -3.36 1.08
N ASN A 35 -3.33 -3.72 0.21
CA ASN A 35 -3.60 -4.37 -1.06
C ASN A 35 -2.77 -5.63 -1.17
N ASN A 36 -3.39 -6.75 -0.81
CA ASN A 36 -2.76 -8.05 -0.95
C ASN A 36 -2.96 -8.59 -2.38
N SER A 37 -1.90 -9.11 -2.98
CA SER A 37 -1.96 -9.87 -4.23
C SER A 37 -1.62 -11.35 -3.96
N ALA A 38 -1.38 -12.15 -4.99
CA ALA A 38 -0.93 -13.52 -4.79
C ALA A 38 0.54 -13.62 -4.33
N VAL A 39 1.33 -12.56 -4.53
CA VAL A 39 2.79 -12.58 -4.38
C VAL A 39 3.34 -11.42 -3.56
N ASP A 40 2.64 -10.30 -3.50
CA ASP A 40 3.12 -9.05 -2.89
C ASP A 40 2.03 -8.39 -2.03
N LEU A 41 2.48 -7.71 -0.97
CA LEU A 41 1.66 -6.86 -0.11
C LEU A 41 1.94 -5.38 -0.38
N GLY A 42 0.96 -4.67 -0.93
CA GLY A 42 1.00 -3.23 -1.12
C GLY A 42 0.39 -2.47 0.06
N LEU A 43 1.15 -1.58 0.68
CA LEU A 43 0.74 -0.77 1.83
C LEU A 43 0.85 0.72 1.53
N CYS A 44 -0.30 1.42 1.49
CA CYS A 44 -0.30 2.88 1.46
C CYS A 44 -0.25 3.38 2.91
N VAL A 45 0.90 3.94 3.29
CA VAL A 45 1.19 4.39 4.65
C VAL A 45 1.38 5.91 4.70
N ASP A 46 1.28 6.48 5.89
CA ASP A 46 1.65 7.88 6.11
C ASP A 46 3.15 8.12 5.84
N ALA A 47 3.47 9.34 5.42
CA ALA A 47 4.86 9.78 5.41
C ALA A 47 5.39 9.83 6.85
N SER A 48 6.56 9.23 7.07
CA SER A 48 7.20 9.21 8.37
C SER A 48 8.71 9.21 8.21
N TRP A 49 9.39 9.81 9.17
CA TRP A 49 10.85 9.82 9.31
C TRP A 49 11.41 8.43 9.62
N HIS A 50 10.58 7.49 10.09
CA HIS A 50 10.96 6.11 10.38
C HIS A 50 10.75 5.13 9.20
N ILE A 51 10.35 5.61 8.02
CA ILE A 51 10.06 4.70 6.89
C ILE A 51 11.30 3.91 6.47
N ASP A 52 12.47 4.55 6.42
CA ASP A 52 13.68 3.88 5.96
C ASP A 52 14.21 2.89 7.02
N ASP A 53 14.04 3.20 8.32
CA ASP A 53 14.34 2.26 9.41
C ASP A 53 13.40 1.04 9.39
N LEU A 54 12.11 1.24 9.13
CA LEU A 54 11.13 0.17 8.95
C LEU A 54 11.51 -0.73 7.75
N ILE A 55 11.92 -0.12 6.63
CA ILE A 55 12.34 -0.86 5.44
C ILE A 55 13.54 -1.74 5.77
N ALA A 56 14.56 -1.20 6.43
CA ALA A 56 15.73 -1.98 6.84
C ALA A 56 15.34 -3.17 7.75
N ALA A 57 14.47 -2.95 8.73
CA ALA A 57 13.99 -4.02 9.61
C ALA A 57 13.17 -5.09 8.86
N LEU A 58 12.38 -4.71 7.86
CA LEU A 58 11.68 -5.67 6.99
C LEU A 58 12.67 -6.48 6.14
N GLU A 59 13.74 -5.87 5.64
CA GLU A 59 14.75 -6.56 4.84
C GLU A 59 15.56 -7.59 5.65
N GLU A 60 15.76 -7.32 6.95
CA GLU A 60 16.33 -8.27 7.92
C GLU A 60 15.43 -9.49 8.14
N GLU A 61 14.10 -9.33 8.02
CA GLU A 61 13.08 -10.40 8.15
C GLU A 61 12.81 -11.18 6.84
N ASP A 62 13.75 -11.10 5.89
CA ASP A 62 13.70 -11.72 4.56
C ASP A 62 12.62 -11.20 3.62
N PHE A 63 12.24 -9.93 3.77
CA PHE A 63 11.46 -9.23 2.77
C PHE A 63 12.34 -8.47 1.76
N ILE A 64 11.76 -8.21 0.58
CA ILE A 64 12.23 -7.26 -0.43
C ILE A 64 11.20 -6.14 -0.42
N VAL A 65 11.63 -4.90 -0.21
CA VAL A 65 10.70 -3.77 -0.09
C VAL A 65 10.97 -2.73 -1.18
N GLU A 66 9.92 -2.40 -1.93
CA GLU A 66 9.96 -1.31 -2.90
C GLU A 66 9.19 -0.10 -2.36
N LYS A 67 9.84 1.05 -2.32
CA LYS A 67 9.26 2.32 -1.88
C LYS A 67 8.92 3.19 -3.09
N THR A 68 7.67 3.62 -3.19
CA THR A 68 7.23 4.67 -4.12
C THR A 68 6.74 5.88 -3.33
N GLU A 69 7.42 7.01 -3.50
CA GLU A 69 7.08 8.30 -2.89
C GLU A 69 6.07 9.08 -3.75
N ASP A 70 5.62 10.22 -3.23
CA ASP A 70 4.69 11.14 -3.90
C ASP A 70 3.40 10.47 -4.39
N VAL A 71 2.80 9.68 -3.50
CA VAL A 71 1.52 9.02 -3.73
C VAL A 71 0.44 9.54 -2.78
N GLY A 72 -0.81 9.54 -3.24
CA GLY A 72 -1.98 9.87 -2.43
C GLY A 72 -3.07 8.83 -2.54
N LEU A 73 -3.81 8.61 -1.44
CA LEU A 73 -4.97 7.73 -1.41
C LEU A 73 -6.26 8.53 -1.64
N LEU A 74 -6.90 8.31 -2.78
CA LEU A 74 -8.24 8.83 -3.07
C LEU A 74 -9.28 7.78 -2.73
N THR A 75 -10.37 8.18 -2.05
CA THR A 75 -11.54 7.33 -1.82
C THR A 75 -12.81 8.03 -2.30
N ILE A 76 -13.50 7.43 -3.27
CA ILE A 76 -14.79 7.90 -3.80
C ILE A 76 -15.87 6.94 -3.32
N ARG A 77 -16.81 7.42 -2.49
CA ARG A 77 -18.00 6.66 -2.07
C ARG A 77 -19.14 6.85 -3.07
N ASN A 78 -20.06 5.89 -3.16
CA ASN A 78 -21.18 5.89 -4.10
C ASN A 78 -20.75 6.26 -5.53
N TYR A 79 -19.66 5.64 -5.98
CA TYR A 79 -18.96 6.04 -7.18
C TYR A 79 -19.84 5.84 -8.43
N THR A 80 -19.70 6.74 -9.39
CA THR A 80 -20.25 6.60 -10.74
C THR A 80 -19.09 6.50 -11.73
N LYS A 81 -19.37 6.01 -12.96
CA LYS A 81 -18.38 6.01 -14.04
C LYS A 81 -17.81 7.40 -14.31
N GLU A 82 -18.66 8.43 -14.22
CA GLU A 82 -18.27 9.82 -14.39
C GLU A 82 -17.27 10.28 -13.31
N LEU A 83 -17.58 10.03 -12.04
CA LEU A 83 -16.69 10.38 -10.92
C LEU A 83 -15.35 9.64 -11.02
N THR A 84 -15.35 8.35 -11.36
CA THR A 84 -14.11 7.61 -11.53
C THR A 84 -13.27 8.13 -12.69
N ASN A 85 -13.89 8.46 -13.84
CA ASN A 85 -13.15 8.98 -14.99
C ASN A 85 -12.61 10.39 -14.74
N LYS A 86 -13.30 11.18 -13.91
CA LYS A 86 -12.89 12.54 -13.55
C LYS A 86 -11.69 12.58 -12.61
N TYR A 87 -11.67 11.71 -11.59
CA TYR A 87 -10.68 11.80 -10.50
C TYR A 87 -9.63 10.69 -10.50
N ILE A 88 -9.86 9.59 -11.22
CA ILE A 88 -8.93 8.46 -11.29
C ILE A 88 -8.50 8.30 -12.75
N HIS A 89 -7.46 9.04 -13.13
CA HIS A 89 -6.83 8.87 -14.43
C HIS A 89 -5.98 7.59 -14.44
N SER A 90 -6.21 6.72 -15.42
CA SER A 90 -5.58 5.39 -15.47
C SER A 90 -4.05 5.41 -15.46
N GLN A 91 -3.44 6.45 -16.02
CA GLN A 91 -1.97 6.60 -16.08
C GLN A 91 -1.33 6.91 -14.72
N GLN A 92 -2.11 7.41 -13.76
CA GLN A 92 -1.62 7.79 -12.43
C GLN A 92 -1.96 6.77 -11.34
N ALA A 93 -2.90 5.85 -11.60
CA ALA A 93 -3.36 4.89 -10.61
C ALA A 93 -2.39 3.69 -10.50
N ILE A 94 -1.76 3.55 -9.33
CA ILE A 94 -0.87 2.41 -9.01
C ILE A 94 -1.69 1.23 -8.48
N ILE A 95 -2.61 1.51 -7.56
CA ILE A 95 -3.51 0.53 -6.96
C ILE A 95 -4.93 1.03 -7.13
N ARG A 96 -5.86 0.13 -7.49
CA ARG A 96 -7.29 0.41 -7.54
C ARG A 96 -8.06 -0.72 -6.87
N GLN A 97 -8.78 -0.39 -5.81
CA GLN A 97 -9.70 -1.29 -5.11
C GLN A 97 -11.12 -0.83 -5.31
N VAL A 98 -11.97 -1.74 -5.77
CA VAL A 98 -13.40 -1.48 -5.98
C VAL A 98 -14.17 -2.42 -5.08
N ASN A 99 -15.04 -1.84 -4.26
CA ASN A 99 -16.07 -2.57 -3.54
C ASN A 99 -17.44 -1.97 -3.91
N PRO A 100 -18.56 -2.58 -3.49
CA PRO A 100 -19.89 -2.10 -3.90
C PRO A 100 -20.16 -0.63 -3.55
N GLU A 101 -19.60 -0.12 -2.45
CA GLU A 101 -19.89 1.22 -1.94
C GLU A 101 -18.85 2.27 -2.32
N SER A 102 -17.66 1.88 -2.78
CA SER A 102 -16.55 2.80 -2.97
C SER A 102 -15.48 2.31 -3.94
N VAL A 103 -14.78 3.27 -4.53
CA VAL A 103 -13.51 3.05 -5.22
C VAL A 103 -12.41 3.75 -4.43
N ARG A 104 -11.36 3.00 -4.13
CA ARG A 104 -10.13 3.53 -3.51
C ARG A 104 -9.00 3.40 -4.51
N ALA A 105 -8.22 4.44 -4.69
CA ALA A 105 -7.09 4.44 -5.61
C ALA A 105 -5.87 5.09 -4.97
N VAL A 106 -4.72 4.45 -5.11
CA VAL A 106 -3.41 5.06 -4.84
C VAL A 106 -2.96 5.70 -6.15
N LEU A 107 -2.82 7.02 -6.15
CA LEU A 107 -2.44 7.82 -7.31
C LEU A 107 -1.02 8.36 -7.12
N LYS A 108 -0.21 8.33 -8.17
CA LYS A 108 1.08 9.02 -8.22
C LYS A 108 0.87 10.51 -8.51
N ASP A 109 1.73 11.36 -7.94
CA ASP A 109 1.71 12.82 -8.09
C ASP A 109 0.37 13.45 -7.68
N ALA A 110 -0.27 12.84 -6.68
CA ALA A 110 -1.60 13.23 -6.23
C ALA A 110 -1.54 14.61 -5.54
N LYS A 111 -1.85 15.67 -6.27
CA LYS A 111 -2.20 16.99 -5.71
C LYS A 111 -3.66 16.93 -5.24
N LEU A 112 -3.90 16.23 -4.15
CA LEU A 112 -5.21 16.19 -3.47
C LEU A 112 -5.49 17.50 -2.73
#